data_AF-A0A1G5SM01-F1
#
_entry.id   AF-A0A1G5SM01-F1
#
_cell.length_a   1.000
_cell.length_b   1.000
_cell.length_c   1.000
_cell.angle_alpha   90.00
_cell.angle_beta   90.00
_cell.angle_gamma   90.00
#
_symmetry.space_group_name_H-M   'P 1'
#
loop_
_entity.id
_entity.type
_entity.pdbx_description
1 polymer ?
#
loop_
_entity_poly.entity_id
_entity_poly.type
_entity_poly.pdbx_seq_one_letter_code
_entity_poly.pdbx_strand_id
1 'polypeptide(L)'
;MELQIKRTDFSEESTIGELSVNGVFECYTLEDKVRPVKIAGKTAIPSGRYEVIINFSQRFQKQLPLLLNVPNYEGVRIHSGNTAANTEGCILVGETKTDNFVGESRWAFNRLFEKLKVAAESEKIFLEIA
;
A
#
# COMPACT_ATOMS: atom_id res chain seq x y z
N MET A 1 9.78 -1.64 12.96
CA MET A 1 9.83 -0.76 11.78
C MET A 1 8.51 -0.01 11.65
N GLU A 2 8.56 1.30 11.42
CA GLU A 2 7.38 2.14 11.17
C GLU A 2 7.34 2.57 9.71
N LEU A 3 6.20 2.33 9.07
CA LEU A 3 5.86 2.84 7.75
C LEU A 3 4.80 3.93 7.91
N GLN A 4 4.85 4.93 7.05
CA GLN A 4 3.82 5.95 7.01
C GLN A 4 3.44 6.26 5.57
N ILE A 5 2.15 6.22 5.26
CA ILE A 5 1.59 6.77 4.04
C ILE A 5 0.94 8.09 4.38
N LYS A 6 1.39 9.15 3.72
CA LYS A 6 0.71 10.44 3.69
C LYS A 6 0.00 10.60 2.36
N ARG A 7 -1.33 10.67 2.36
CA ARG A 7 -2.10 10.93 1.13
C ARG A 7 -1.92 12.38 0.69
N THR A 8 -1.59 12.59 -0.58
CA THR A 8 -1.17 13.89 -1.12
C THR A 8 -2.05 14.37 -2.26
N ASP A 9 -2.45 13.49 -3.18
CA ASP A 9 -3.28 13.85 -4.33
C ASP A 9 -4.58 13.05 -4.31
N PHE A 10 -5.71 13.75 -4.38
CA PHE A 10 -7.05 13.16 -4.37
C PHE A 10 -7.74 13.49 -5.69
N SER A 11 -8.19 12.47 -6.40
CA SER A 11 -8.95 12.62 -7.64
C SER A 11 -10.26 11.84 -7.60
N GLU A 12 -11.03 11.92 -8.67
CA GLU A 12 -12.23 11.09 -8.85
C GLU A 12 -11.92 9.60 -9.09
N GLU A 13 -10.69 9.28 -9.51
CA GLU A 13 -10.28 7.92 -9.88
C GLU A 13 -9.47 7.23 -8.78
N SER A 14 -8.56 7.96 -8.12
CA SER A 14 -7.57 7.36 -7.23
C SER A 14 -7.18 8.30 -6.09
N THR A 15 -6.38 7.78 -5.16
CA THR A 15 -5.70 8.56 -4.14
C THR A 15 -4.22 8.21 -4.18
N ILE A 16 -3.39 9.22 -4.41
CA ILE A 16 -1.93 9.09 -4.42
C ILE A 16 -1.40 9.54 -3.06
N GLY A 17 -0.36 8.87 -2.60
CA GLY A 17 0.36 9.24 -1.38
C GLY A 17 1.85 9.00 -1.47
N GLU A 18 2.54 9.36 -0.40
CA GLU A 18 3.98 9.13 -0.20
C GLU A 18 4.17 8.15 0.94
N LEU A 19 4.84 7.03 0.66
CA LEU A 19 5.25 6.06 1.66
C LEU A 19 6.65 6.41 2.15
N SER A 20 6.82 6.43 3.46
CA SER A 20 8.12 6.55 4.13
C SER A 20 8.38 5.33 5.00
N VAL A 21 9.65 4.98 5.17
CA VAL A 21 10.15 3.96 6.10
C VAL A 21 10.99 4.66 7.16
N ASN A 22 10.57 4.57 8.42
CA ASN A 22 11.18 5.23 9.56
C ASN A 22 11.41 6.74 9.30
N GLY A 23 10.42 7.42 8.69
CA GLY A 23 10.44 8.85 8.39
C GLY A 23 11.24 9.26 7.15
N VAL A 24 11.88 8.33 6.44
CA VAL A 24 12.58 8.60 5.18
C VAL A 24 11.69 8.22 4.01
N PHE A 25 11.52 9.13 3.05
CA PHE A 25 10.76 8.85 1.83
C PHE A 25 11.25 7.56 1.17
N GLU A 26 10.32 6.66 0.91
CA GLU A 26 10.57 5.40 0.23
C GLU A 26 10.09 5.49 -1.21
N CYS A 27 8.78 5.67 -1.43
CA CYS A 27 8.18 5.61 -2.76
C CYS A 27 6.80 6.30 -2.77
N TYR A 28 6.21 6.45 -3.95
CA TYR A 28 4.82 6.86 -4.09
C TYR A 28 3.89 5.66 -3.95
N THR A 29 2.65 5.95 -3.58
CA THR A 29 1.56 4.97 -3.46
C THR A 29 0.36 5.38 -4.29
N LEU A 30 -0.43 4.38 -4.72
CA LEU A 30 -1.73 4.60 -5.32
C LEU A 30 -2.75 3.65 -4.69
N GLU A 31 -3.85 4.22 -4.22
CA GLU A 31 -5.01 3.53 -3.69
C GLU A 31 -6.25 3.86 -4.54
N ASP A 32 -7.32 3.11 -4.35
CA ASP A 32 -8.66 3.53 -4.76
C ASP A 32 -9.00 4.92 -4.19
N LYS A 33 -9.95 5.63 -4.79
CA LYS A 33 -10.47 6.89 -4.23
C LYS A 33 -10.97 6.70 -2.79
N VAL A 34 -10.63 7.62 -1.90
CA VAL A 34 -11.23 7.72 -0.55
C VAL A 34 -12.71 8.08 -0.65
N ARG A 35 -13.57 7.33 0.04
CA ARG A 35 -15.03 7.55 0.07
C ARG A 35 -15.57 7.48 1.49
N PRO A 36 -16.64 8.25 1.81
CA PRO A 36 -17.33 8.10 3.09
C PRO A 36 -18.08 6.76 3.20
N VAL A 37 -18.52 6.21 2.07
CA VAL A 37 -19.24 4.93 1.99
C VAL A 37 -18.44 3.97 1.12
N LYS A 38 -18.15 2.79 1.66
CA LYS A 38 -17.39 1.74 0.96
C LYS A 38 -18.15 1.22 -0.24
N ILE A 39 -17.48 1.21 -1.39
CA ILE A 39 -17.86 0.48 -2.60
C ILE A 39 -16.81 -0.61 -2.80
N ALA A 40 -17.24 -1.87 -2.89
CA ALA A 40 -16.34 -2.99 -3.06
C ALA A 40 -15.41 -2.79 -4.29
N GLY A 41 -14.11 -2.92 -4.06
CA GLY A 41 -13.07 -2.76 -5.10
C GLY A 41 -12.93 -1.35 -5.69
N LYS A 42 -13.50 -0.31 -5.05
CA LYS A 42 -13.46 1.07 -5.52
C LYS A 42 -13.32 2.09 -4.39
N THR A 43 -12.80 1.66 -3.24
CA THR A 43 -12.68 2.52 -2.06
C THR A 43 -11.39 2.21 -1.31
N ALA A 44 -10.59 3.25 -1.10
CA ALA A 44 -9.37 3.18 -0.29
C ALA A 44 -9.68 2.63 1.10
N ILE A 45 -8.72 1.98 1.73
CA ILE A 45 -8.89 1.53 3.11
C ILE A 45 -8.97 2.74 4.06
N PRO A 46 -9.59 2.60 5.24
CA PRO A 46 -9.67 3.70 6.20
C PRO A 46 -8.28 4.16 6.65
N SER A 47 -8.13 5.46 6.91
CA SER A 47 -6.97 5.97 7.64
C SER A 47 -6.89 5.29 9.02
N GLY A 48 -5.68 5.09 9.53
CA GLY A 48 -5.45 4.34 10.76
C GLY A 48 -4.08 3.68 10.80
N ARG A 49 -3.85 2.88 11.85
CA ARG A 49 -2.58 2.18 12.06
C ARG A 49 -2.81 0.67 12.04
N TYR A 50 -2.08 -0.01 11.17
CA TYR A 50 -2.23 -1.44 10.89
C TYR A 50 -0.91 -2.18 11.11
N GLU A 51 -0.98 -3.37 11.70
CA GLU A 51 0.17 -4.28 11.71
C GLU A 51 0.34 -4.88 10.32
N VAL A 52 1.58 -4.92 9.83
CA VAL A 52 1.93 -5.49 8.53
C VAL A 52 2.74 -6.76 8.74
N ILE A 53 2.29 -7.85 8.12
CA ILE A 53 3.04 -9.12 8.11
C ILE A 53 3.42 -9.49 6.69
N ILE A 54 4.40 -10.38 6.55
CA ILE A 54 4.71 -11.02 5.27
C ILE A 54 4.10 -12.42 5.30
N ASN A 55 3.22 -12.70 4.35
CA ASN A 55 2.66 -14.05 4.19
C ASN A 55 2.47 -14.42 2.72
N PHE A 56 2.30 -15.72 2.49
CA PHE A 56 2.04 -16.23 1.15
C PHE A 56 0.66 -15.80 0.66
N SER A 57 0.59 -15.22 -0.53
CA SER A 57 -0.66 -14.87 -1.19
C SER A 57 -1.06 -15.96 -2.18
N GLN A 58 -2.22 -16.58 -1.96
CA GLN A 58 -2.78 -17.56 -2.90
C GLN A 58 -3.16 -16.93 -4.25
N ARG A 59 -3.56 -15.65 -4.27
CA ARG A 59 -3.89 -14.94 -5.52
C ARG A 59 -2.65 -14.68 -6.37
N PHE A 60 -1.57 -14.21 -5.74
CA PHE A 60 -0.36 -13.79 -6.44
C PHE A 60 0.73 -14.87 -6.50
N GLN A 61 0.52 -16.01 -5.83
CA GLN A 61 1.45 -17.14 -5.75
C GLN A 61 2.87 -16.74 -5.30
N LYS A 62 2.96 -15.80 -4.35
CA LYS A 62 4.22 -15.32 -3.77
C LYS A 62 4.01 -14.69 -2.39
N GLN A 63 5.10 -14.48 -1.65
CA GLN A 63 5.11 -13.73 -0.41
C GLN A 63 4.80 -12.24 -0.69
N LEU A 64 3.90 -11.65 0.09
CA LEU A 64 3.51 -10.25 -0.02
C LEU A 64 3.24 -9.65 1.36
N PRO A 65 3.47 -8.33 1.55
CA PRO A 65 3.00 -7.61 2.73
C PRO A 65 1.46 -7.66 2.81
N LEU A 66 0.93 -7.96 3.98
CA LEU A 66 -0.50 -8.01 4.30
C LEU A 66 -0.76 -7.12 5.51
N LEU A 67 -1.72 -6.21 5.39
CA LEU A 67 -2.23 -5.42 6.51
C LEU A 67 -3.25 -6.25 7.29
N LEU A 68 -3.07 -6.34 8.61
CA LEU A 68 -3.97 -7.06 9.50
C LEU A 68 -5.11 -6.17 10.00
N ASN A 69 -6.27 -6.79 10.22
CA ASN A 69 -7.44 -6.21 10.90
C ASN A 69 -7.96 -4.90 10.24
N VAL A 70 -7.89 -4.80 8.92
CA VAL A 70 -8.44 -3.64 8.20
C VAL A 70 -9.97 -3.67 8.22
N PRO A 71 -10.67 -2.68 8.82
CA PRO A 71 -12.11 -2.74 9.02
C PRO A 71 -12.89 -2.84 7.72
N ASN A 72 -13.73 -3.87 7.59
CA ASN A 72 -14.52 -4.16 6.39
C ASN A 72 -13.71 -4.54 5.13
N TYR A 73 -12.41 -4.85 5.24
CA TYR A 73 -11.61 -5.34 4.11
C TYR A 73 -10.96 -6.68 4.45
N GLU A 74 -10.68 -7.47 3.43
CA GLU A 74 -9.97 -8.73 3.54
C GLU A 74 -8.79 -8.73 2.57
N GLY A 75 -7.66 -9.30 2.99
CA GLY A 75 -6.53 -9.53 2.08
C GLY A 75 -5.89 -8.25 1.54
N VAL A 76 -5.91 -7.13 2.28
CA VAL A 76 -5.30 -5.85 1.88
C VAL A 76 -3.78 -5.98 1.84
N ARG A 77 -3.19 -5.77 0.67
CA ARG A 77 -1.75 -5.97 0.45
C ARG A 77 -1.09 -4.73 -0.10
N ILE A 78 0.23 -4.66 0.08
CA ILE A 78 1.10 -3.74 -0.65
C ILE A 78 1.70 -4.51 -1.82
N HIS A 79 1.52 -4.04 -3.05
CA HIS A 79 2.06 -4.73 -4.23
C HIS A 79 2.34 -3.80 -5.40
N SER A 80 3.03 -4.31 -6.43
CA SER A 80 3.23 -3.61 -7.69
C SER A 80 1.91 -3.49 -8.46
N GLY A 81 1.64 -2.33 -9.03
CA GLY A 81 0.56 -2.00 -9.95
C GLY A 81 0.70 -0.54 -10.35
N ASN A 82 -0.06 -0.06 -11.33
CA ASN A 82 0.18 1.27 -11.89
C ASN A 82 -1.02 2.20 -11.83
N THR A 83 -2.25 1.67 -11.84
CA THR A 83 -3.49 2.47 -11.82
C THR A 83 -4.52 1.90 -10.86
N ALA A 84 -5.58 2.66 -10.56
CA ALA A 84 -6.68 2.20 -9.71
C ALA A 84 -7.31 0.88 -10.19
N ALA A 85 -7.29 0.60 -11.50
CA ALA A 85 -7.78 -0.67 -12.05
C ALA A 85 -6.94 -1.90 -11.65
N ASN A 86 -5.75 -1.69 -11.07
CA ASN A 86 -4.90 -2.76 -10.55
C ASN A 86 -5.06 -2.98 -9.06
N THR A 87 -5.98 -2.26 -8.41
CA THR A 87 -6.28 -2.41 -6.99
C THR A 87 -7.77 -2.63 -6.77
N GLU A 88 -8.09 -3.33 -5.69
CA GLU A 88 -9.44 -3.55 -5.19
C GLU A 88 -9.45 -3.28 -3.68
N GLY A 89 -8.92 -2.13 -3.27
CA GLY A 89 -8.63 -1.76 -1.88
C GLY A 89 -7.23 -2.16 -1.37
N CYS A 90 -6.31 -2.60 -2.23
CA CYS A 90 -4.89 -2.76 -1.93
C CYS A 90 -4.12 -1.44 -2.12
N ILE A 91 -2.86 -1.41 -1.66
CA ILE A 91 -1.96 -0.28 -1.82
C ILE A 91 -0.96 -0.63 -2.93
N LEU A 92 -0.94 0.16 -4.01
CA LEU A 92 0.06 0.06 -5.06
C LEU A 92 1.26 0.94 -4.71
N VAL A 93 2.45 0.57 -5.17
CA VAL A 93 3.69 1.35 -4.98
C VAL A 93 4.40 1.64 -6.30
N GLY A 94 5.10 2.77 -6.40
CA GLY A 94 5.90 3.16 -7.56
C GLY A 94 6.93 4.26 -7.26
N GLU A 95 7.97 4.40 -8.10
CA GLU A 95 9.04 5.40 -7.90
C GLU A 95 8.69 6.76 -8.48
N THR A 96 7.82 6.77 -9.48
CA THR A 96 7.35 7.98 -10.12
C THR A 96 5.84 8.04 -10.01
N LYS A 97 5.29 9.26 -10.10
CA LYS A 97 3.86 9.47 -10.16
C LYS A 97 3.49 10.47 -11.24
N THR A 98 2.31 10.29 -11.80
CA THR A 98 1.56 11.28 -12.58
C THR A 98 0.09 11.19 -12.15
N ASP A 99 -0.78 11.99 -12.76
CA ASP A 99 -2.23 11.93 -12.47
C ASP A 99 -2.75 10.49 -12.62
N ASN A 100 -3.34 9.97 -11.54
CA ASN A 100 -3.92 8.62 -11.45
C ASN A 100 -3.00 7.45 -11.81
N PHE A 101 -1.68 7.65 -11.70
CA PHE A 101 -0.71 6.66 -12.10
C PHE A 101 0.55 6.69 -11.23
N VAL A 102 1.07 5.51 -10.91
CA VAL A 102 2.43 5.33 -10.37
C VAL A 102 3.27 4.47 -11.32
N GLY A 103 4.53 4.85 -11.54
CA GLY A 103 5.46 4.19 -12.45
C GLY A 103 6.54 3.39 -11.73
N GLU A 104 7.30 2.57 -12.49
CA GLU A 104 8.40 1.74 -11.95
C GLU A 104 7.99 0.87 -10.75
N SER A 105 6.74 0.41 -10.74
CA SER A 105 6.09 -0.23 -9.60
C SER A 105 6.77 -1.50 -9.11
N ARG A 106 7.39 -2.25 -10.03
CA ARG A 106 8.16 -3.46 -9.67
C ARG A 106 9.45 -3.11 -8.95
N TRP A 107 10.14 -2.04 -9.35
CA TRP A 107 11.38 -1.62 -8.70
C TRP A 107 11.09 -1.09 -7.29
N ALA A 108 10.08 -0.21 -7.17
CA ALA A 108 9.60 0.27 -5.88
C ALA A 108 9.18 -0.87 -4.95
N PHE A 109 8.38 -1.81 -5.47
CA PHE A 109 7.96 -2.96 -4.69
C PHE A 109 9.14 -3.82 -4.23
N ASN A 110 10.06 -4.19 -5.11
CA ASN A 110 11.19 -5.05 -4.75
C ASN A 110 12.07 -4.38 -3.68
N ARG A 111 12.37 -3.09 -3.83
CA ARG A 111 13.19 -2.34 -2.86
C ARG A 111 12.53 -2.25 -1.49
N LEU A 112 11.24 -1.90 -1.45
CA LEU A 112 10.48 -1.88 -0.21
C LEU A 112 10.40 -3.29 0.41
N PHE A 113 10.06 -4.30 -0.39
CA PHE A 113 9.83 -5.66 0.09
C PHE A 113 11.06 -6.27 0.76
N GLU A 114 12.26 -6.05 0.23
CA GLU A 114 13.50 -6.51 0.87
C GLU A 114 13.68 -5.90 2.26
N LYS A 115 13.40 -4.60 2.44
CA LYS A 115 13.45 -3.95 3.76
C LYS A 115 12.44 -4.56 4.73
N LEU A 116 11.20 -4.77 4.27
CA LEU A 116 10.15 -5.37 5.09
C LEU A 116 10.49 -6.80 5.48
N LYS A 117 11.10 -7.57 4.57
CA LYS A 117 11.50 -8.95 4.84
C LYS A 117 12.54 -9.05 5.93
N VAL A 118 13.59 -8.23 5.85
CA VAL A 118 14.63 -8.16 6.88
C VAL A 118 14.03 -7.73 8.23
N ALA A 119 13.16 -6.72 8.24
CA ALA A 119 12.52 -6.27 9.47
C ALA A 119 11.65 -7.35 10.12
N ALA A 120 10.86 -8.08 9.32
CA ALA A 120 9.95 -9.11 9.81
C ALA A 120 10.66 -10.30 10.49
N GLU A 121 11.97 -10.48 10.28
CA GLU A 121 12.76 -11.52 10.97
C GLU A 121 13.07 -11.17 12.43
N SER A 122 13.01 -9.89 12.81
CA SER A 122 13.48 -9.43 14.13
C SER A 122 12.56 -8.46 14.85
N GLU A 123 11.61 -7.84 14.17
CA GLU A 123 10.70 -6.87 14.75
C GLU A 123 9.32 -6.82 14.05
N LYS A 124 8.36 -6.18 14.70
CA LYS A 124 7.04 -5.90 14.11
C LYS A 124 7.12 -4.72 13.15
N ILE A 125 6.25 -4.73 12.15
CA ILE A 125 6.09 -3.67 11.17
C ILE A 125 4.69 -3.07 11.36
N PHE A 126 4.62 -1.75 11.45
CA PHE A 126 3.36 -1.02 11.49
C PHE A 126 3.29 -0.03 10.34
N LEU A 127 2.10 0.14 9.76
CA LEU A 127 1.80 1.13 8.75
C LEU A 127 0.74 2.08 9.28
N GLU A 128 1.08 3.36 9.37
CA GLU A 128 0.13 4.45 9.60
C GLU A 128 -0.28 5.08 8.27
N ILE A 129 -1.58 5.29 8.08
CA ILE A 129 -2.14 5.98 6.92
C ILE A 129 -2.81 7.26 7.42
N ALA A 130 -2.29 8.40 6.95
CA ALA A 130 -2.78 9.75 7.24
C ALA A 130 -3.39 10.39 5.97
#